data_AF-A0A817FBQ1-F1
#
_entry.id   AF-A0A817FBQ1-F1
#
_cell.length_a   1.000
_cell.length_b   1.000
_cell.length_c   1.000
_cell.angle_alpha   90.00
_cell.angle_beta   90.00
_cell.angle_gamma   90.00
#
_symmetry.space_group_name_H-M   'P 1'
#
loop_
_entity.id
_entity.type
_entity.pdbx_description
1 polymer ?
#
loop_
_entity_poly.entity_id
_entity_poly.type
_entity_poly.pdbx_seq_one_letter_code
_entity_poly.pdbx_strand_id
1 'polypeptide(L)'
;MPEESIKVAVRVRPFSQREKDRSAKLVIKMQGKSTFITDPKAPRFNCTLFAYGQTGSGKSYSMIGYGVNRGIIPIVCNELFREMQKKKVSSTRFEVSFSMMEIYNEQVRDLSTKEFPKGGLSVRQHPTSGYFYPQGLRILPVGSYDDIDRRIVEGTENRTIAATNMNATSSRAHTVVTIYFDQIIKTDRGETKKTSVINLVDLAGSERVSNTGATGDRLKESTNINKSLSTLGNVISALADMSSGTKRKIVIPYRESVLTKLLQNALGGNSKTVMIAALSPADVNYDETLSTLRFADRVKRIKNTVVVNENPIEKLIRELKEENERLKLLIDSGKYNLQLDILPGMTSQDIELMRKNMQEEILSQIQANQQMLQNSKTSWDLKLKNAQLDEKKSPNQLNKKVPYLANLNEDPMLSYVILHYFNTDEVTIGSRNSTICLYGLNILERHATIRSIDSYRYELIAAEPGSKIKVNGYNLNGSTQLRHKDRILFGANHVYVYLNPFNEKDASPDLPSIITWEFAQKEIAKAKGYSLGNNLTIEQEEIQIKIFNKKKENETKQIKFLFLP
;
A
#
# COMPACT_ATOMS: atom_id res chain seq x y z
N MET A 1 24.32 12.32 -19.69
CA MET A 1 22.89 11.97 -19.54
C MET A 1 22.18 13.16 -18.92
N PRO A 2 20.89 13.40 -19.20
CA PRO A 2 20.20 14.56 -18.62
C PRO A 2 20.04 14.37 -17.10
N GLU A 3 20.58 15.32 -16.33
CA GLU A 3 20.40 15.38 -14.88
C GLU A 3 19.10 16.14 -14.55
N GLU A 4 18.24 15.53 -13.72
CA GLU A 4 17.01 16.15 -13.23
C GLU A 4 17.10 16.36 -11.72
N SER A 5 16.88 17.60 -11.25
CA SER A 5 16.78 17.88 -9.82
C SER A 5 15.51 17.27 -9.23
N ILE A 6 15.59 16.73 -8.02
CA ILE A 6 14.40 16.31 -7.27
C ILE A 6 13.51 17.52 -6.99
N LYS A 7 12.22 17.40 -7.30
CA LYS A 7 11.23 18.46 -7.06
C LYS A 7 10.67 18.32 -5.65
N VAL A 8 10.44 19.44 -4.97
CA VAL A 8 9.88 19.46 -3.61
C VAL A 8 8.65 20.35 -3.58
N ALA A 9 7.55 19.82 -3.06
CA ALA A 9 6.32 20.55 -2.79
C ALA A 9 6.11 20.61 -1.27
N VAL A 10 5.77 21.80 -0.76
CA VAL A 10 5.47 22.00 0.66
C VAL A 10 3.96 22.12 0.83
N ARG A 11 3.40 21.32 1.75
CA ARG A 11 1.98 21.33 2.08
C ARG A 11 1.79 21.63 3.56
N VAL A 12 1.04 22.69 3.85
CA VAL A 12 0.61 23.04 5.22
C VAL A 12 -0.87 22.70 5.35
N ARG A 13 -1.24 21.88 6.33
CA ARG A 13 -2.66 21.59 6.61
C ARG A 13 -3.30 22.72 7.45
N PRO A 14 -4.63 22.89 7.44
CA PRO A 14 -5.30 23.76 8.41
C PRO A 14 -5.20 23.16 9.84
N PHE A 15 -5.56 23.96 10.85
CA PHE A 15 -5.68 23.46 12.23
C PHE A 15 -6.71 22.34 12.33
N SER A 16 -6.34 21.30 13.07
CA SER A 16 -7.25 20.26 13.54
C SER A 16 -8.16 20.81 14.65
N GLN A 17 -9.27 20.13 14.93
CA GLN A 17 -10.19 20.55 16.00
C GLN A 17 -9.47 20.59 17.35
N ARG A 18 -8.69 19.55 17.67
CA ARG A 18 -7.85 19.50 18.88
C ARG A 18 -6.90 20.68 19.04
N GLU A 19 -6.33 21.21 17.95
CA GLU A 19 -5.45 22.37 18.00
C GLU A 19 -6.23 23.67 18.22
N LYS A 20 -7.44 23.79 17.66
CA LYS A 20 -8.35 24.90 17.94
C LYS A 20 -8.80 24.88 19.40
N ASP A 21 -9.20 23.72 19.91
CA ASP A 21 -9.66 23.52 21.30
C ASP A 21 -8.55 23.87 22.30
N ARG A 22 -7.29 23.63 21.92
CA ARG A 22 -6.10 23.98 22.72
C ARG A 22 -5.58 25.39 22.48
N SER A 23 -6.27 26.22 21.69
CA SER A 23 -5.85 27.57 21.35
C SER A 23 -4.43 27.67 20.78
N ALA A 24 -4.04 26.70 19.94
CA ALA A 24 -2.72 26.65 19.32
C ALA A 24 -2.46 27.86 18.41
N LYS A 25 -1.22 28.34 18.38
CA LYS A 25 -0.84 29.52 17.58
C LYS A 25 -0.34 29.12 16.19
N LEU A 26 -0.75 29.88 15.17
CA LEU A 26 -0.36 29.64 13.78
C LEU A 26 1.07 30.16 13.58
N VAL A 27 2.01 29.27 13.26
CA VAL A 27 3.44 29.62 13.12
C VAL A 27 3.95 29.57 11.67
N ILE A 28 3.10 29.23 10.71
CA ILE A 28 3.48 29.13 9.29
C ILE A 28 2.61 30.06 8.45
N LYS A 29 3.24 30.87 7.60
CA LYS A 29 2.59 31.67 6.57
C LYS A 29 3.10 31.25 5.19
N MET A 30 2.20 30.87 4.29
CA MET A 30 2.53 30.58 2.89
C MET A 30 2.50 31.88 2.08
N GLN A 31 3.57 32.17 1.32
CA GLN A 31 3.62 33.27 0.36
C GLN A 31 3.93 32.71 -1.05
N GLY A 32 3.08 32.98 -2.04
CA GLY A 32 3.31 32.58 -3.44
C GLY A 32 2.69 31.25 -3.89
N LYS A 33 2.87 30.91 -5.19
CA LYS A 33 2.00 30.02 -5.98
C LYS A 33 2.22 28.51 -5.73
N SER A 34 1.08 27.82 -5.72
CA SER A 34 0.86 26.38 -5.73
C SER A 34 1.79 25.61 -6.68
N THR A 35 2.26 24.44 -6.24
CA THR A 35 3.01 23.50 -7.09
C THR A 35 2.03 22.67 -7.91
N PHE A 36 2.11 22.77 -9.24
CA PHE A 36 1.37 21.91 -10.16
C PHE A 36 2.29 20.78 -10.65
N ILE A 37 1.81 19.54 -10.59
CA ILE A 37 2.48 18.37 -11.19
C ILE A 37 1.73 18.05 -12.49
N THR A 38 2.38 18.27 -13.62
CA THR A 38 1.89 17.88 -14.96
C THR A 38 2.74 16.74 -15.49
N ASP A 39 2.08 15.67 -15.98
CA ASP A 39 2.71 14.56 -16.72
C ASP A 39 3.20 15.04 -18.09
N PRO A 40 4.52 15.19 -18.33
CA PRO A 40 5.02 15.59 -19.62
C PRO A 40 5.22 14.33 -20.46
N LYS A 41 4.13 13.85 -21.07
CA LYS A 41 4.05 12.70 -22.00
C LYS A 41 4.21 11.36 -21.28
N ALA A 42 3.13 10.55 -21.32
CA ALA A 42 2.99 9.10 -21.04
C ALA A 42 4.22 8.42 -20.40
N PRO A 43 4.07 7.68 -19.28
CA PRO A 43 5.19 7.31 -18.42
C PRO A 43 6.25 6.48 -19.16
N ARG A 44 7.32 7.16 -19.58
CA ARG A 44 8.52 6.59 -20.20
C ARG A 44 9.68 6.45 -19.23
N PHE A 45 9.51 6.97 -18.01
CA PHE A 45 10.54 7.04 -16.98
C PHE A 45 10.03 6.43 -15.70
N ASN A 46 10.92 5.90 -14.87
CA ASN A 46 10.55 5.59 -13.49
C ASN A 46 10.21 6.90 -12.77
N CYS A 47 9.22 6.83 -11.88
CA CYS A 47 8.79 7.96 -11.08
C CYS A 47 8.74 7.55 -9.62
N THR A 48 9.09 8.45 -8.72
CA THR A 48 8.91 8.23 -7.29
C THR A 48 8.36 9.48 -6.63
N LEU A 49 7.25 9.34 -5.94
CA LEU A 49 6.70 10.39 -5.10
C LEU A 49 6.67 9.88 -3.66
N PHE A 50 7.28 10.62 -2.74
CA PHE A 50 7.25 10.28 -1.32
C PHE A 50 6.77 11.44 -0.46
N ALA A 51 5.91 11.16 0.51
CA ALA A 51 5.47 12.12 1.51
C ALA A 51 6.28 11.99 2.80
N TYR A 52 6.75 13.11 3.33
CA TYR A 52 7.60 13.19 4.52
C TYR A 52 7.15 14.30 5.47
N GLY A 53 7.29 14.07 6.76
CA GLY A 53 6.91 14.98 7.85
C GLY A 53 6.40 14.22 9.07
N GLN A 54 6.12 14.93 10.16
CA GLN A 54 5.69 14.29 11.41
C GLN A 54 4.33 13.60 11.30
N THR A 55 4.01 12.72 12.23
CA THR A 55 2.66 12.15 12.38
C THR A 55 1.62 13.25 12.55
N GLY A 56 0.48 13.09 11.86
CA GLY A 56 -0.59 14.08 11.84
C GLY A 56 -0.34 15.30 10.95
N SER A 57 0.80 15.40 10.23
CA SER A 57 1.05 16.53 9.33
C SER A 57 0.32 16.45 7.97
N GLY A 58 -0.27 15.30 7.65
CA GLY A 58 -1.07 15.09 6.44
C GLY A 58 -0.41 14.27 5.33
N LYS A 59 0.61 13.45 5.65
CA LYS A 59 1.25 12.52 4.68
C LYS A 59 0.25 11.56 4.04
N SER A 60 -0.38 10.68 4.83
CA SER A 60 -1.38 9.72 4.36
C SER A 60 -2.60 10.38 3.71
N TYR A 61 -3.02 11.55 4.22
CA TYR A 61 -4.06 12.34 3.56
C TYR A 61 -3.65 12.74 2.14
N SER A 62 -2.38 13.16 1.94
CA SER A 62 -1.89 13.53 0.61
C SER A 62 -1.81 12.31 -0.31
N MET A 63 -1.31 11.19 0.20
CA MET A 63 -1.04 9.99 -0.60
C MET A 63 -2.31 9.21 -0.93
N ILE A 64 -3.11 8.86 0.08
CA ILE A 64 -4.30 8.01 -0.08
C ILE A 64 -5.56 8.88 -0.08
N GLY A 65 -5.65 9.84 0.85
CA GLY A 65 -6.85 10.63 1.08
C GLY A 65 -7.92 9.88 1.89
N TYR A 66 -9.06 10.52 2.14
CA TYR A 66 -10.14 9.96 2.95
C TYR A 66 -11.52 10.30 2.38
N GLY A 67 -12.37 9.28 2.28
CA GLY A 67 -13.76 9.42 1.82
C GLY A 67 -13.84 10.08 0.44
N VAL A 68 -14.43 11.27 0.38
CA VAL A 68 -14.55 12.06 -0.86
C VAL A 68 -13.25 12.71 -1.30
N ASN A 69 -12.35 12.98 -0.36
CA ASN A 69 -11.10 13.67 -0.60
C ASN A 69 -10.05 12.63 -1.01
N ARG A 70 -10.07 12.25 -2.27
CA ARG A 70 -9.09 11.31 -2.86
C ARG A 70 -7.70 11.95 -2.86
N GLY A 71 -6.70 11.18 -2.42
CA GLY A 71 -5.30 11.57 -2.45
C GLY A 71 -4.65 11.30 -3.80
N ILE A 72 -3.32 11.43 -3.85
CA ILE A 72 -2.52 11.31 -5.07
C ILE A 72 -2.62 9.91 -5.69
N ILE A 73 -2.54 8.84 -4.89
CA ILE A 73 -2.59 7.46 -5.38
C ILE A 73 -3.87 7.21 -6.17
N PRO A 74 -5.09 7.36 -5.61
CA PRO A 74 -6.31 7.10 -6.36
C PRO A 74 -6.49 8.06 -7.56
N ILE A 75 -6.04 9.32 -7.45
CA ILE A 75 -6.08 10.26 -8.58
C ILE A 75 -5.16 9.80 -9.72
N VAL A 76 -3.90 9.50 -9.42
CA VAL A 76 -2.91 9.05 -10.42
C VAL A 76 -3.36 7.78 -11.10
N CYS A 77 -3.88 6.79 -10.35
CA CYS A 77 -4.37 5.54 -10.93
C CYS A 77 -5.56 5.78 -11.86
N ASN A 78 -6.53 6.60 -11.45
CA ASN A 78 -7.69 6.93 -12.29
C ASN A 78 -7.28 7.70 -13.56
N GLU A 79 -6.40 8.68 -13.42
CA GLU A 79 -5.83 9.45 -14.52
C GLU A 79 -5.06 8.56 -15.50
N LEU A 80 -4.23 7.63 -15.00
CA LEU A 80 -3.47 6.69 -15.80
C LEU A 80 -4.38 5.87 -16.71
N PHE A 81 -5.40 5.22 -16.14
CA PHE A 81 -6.34 4.41 -16.93
C PHE A 81 -7.16 5.25 -17.90
N ARG A 82 -7.55 6.48 -17.53
CA ARG A 82 -8.25 7.40 -18.42
C ARG A 82 -7.38 7.79 -19.62
N GLU A 83 -6.11 8.10 -19.39
CA GLU A 83 -5.17 8.44 -20.46
C GLU A 83 -4.85 7.23 -21.35
N MET A 84 -4.77 6.02 -20.78
CA MET A 84 -4.64 4.78 -21.57
C MET A 84 -5.83 4.58 -22.51
N GLN A 85 -7.05 4.84 -22.05
CA GLN A 85 -8.26 4.74 -22.88
C GLN A 85 -8.24 5.77 -24.03
N LYS A 86 -7.83 7.01 -23.76
CA LYS A 86 -7.71 8.05 -24.80
C LYS A 86 -6.64 7.73 -25.85
N LYS A 87 -5.54 7.09 -25.44
CA LYS A 87 -4.39 6.76 -26.31
C LYS A 87 -4.48 5.37 -26.94
N LYS A 88 -5.65 4.73 -26.90
CA LYS A 88 -5.86 3.40 -27.45
C LYS A 88 -5.83 3.46 -28.99
N VAL A 89 -4.63 3.31 -29.55
CA VAL A 89 -4.37 3.14 -30.99
C VAL A 89 -4.17 1.65 -31.26
N SER A 90 -4.57 1.15 -32.43
CA SER A 90 -4.47 -0.28 -32.80
C SER A 90 -3.07 -0.88 -32.66
N SER A 91 -2.02 -0.07 -32.74
CA SER A 91 -0.62 -0.49 -32.64
C SER A 91 -0.02 -0.44 -31.23
N THR A 92 -0.75 0.03 -30.21
CA THR A 92 -0.22 0.19 -28.84
C THR A 92 -1.06 -0.57 -27.83
N ARG A 93 -0.40 -1.39 -27.02
CA ARG A 93 -0.97 -2.14 -25.91
C ARG A 93 -0.36 -1.68 -24.59
N PHE A 94 -1.15 -1.65 -23.54
CA PHE A 94 -0.73 -1.25 -22.20
C PHE A 94 -0.95 -2.41 -21.23
N GLU A 95 0.05 -2.72 -20.43
CA GLU A 95 -0.01 -3.69 -19.33
C GLU A 95 0.25 -2.93 -18.02
N VAL A 96 -0.58 -3.16 -17.01
CA VAL A 96 -0.46 -2.52 -15.70
C VAL A 96 -0.45 -3.58 -14.61
N SER A 97 0.58 -3.55 -13.77
CA SER A 97 0.63 -4.35 -12.55
C SER A 97 0.73 -3.46 -11.33
N PHE A 98 0.30 -4.00 -10.19
CA PHE A 98 0.25 -3.33 -8.91
C PHE A 98 0.94 -4.18 -7.84
N SER A 99 1.69 -3.53 -6.97
CA SER A 99 2.12 -4.13 -5.70
C SER A 99 1.97 -3.11 -4.56
N MET A 100 1.78 -3.62 -3.36
CA MET A 100 1.68 -2.82 -2.16
C MET A 100 2.44 -3.52 -1.03
N MET A 101 3.38 -2.82 -0.43
CA MET A 101 4.20 -3.35 0.66
C MET A 101 4.29 -2.37 1.82
N GLU A 102 4.58 -2.92 2.98
CA GLU A 102 4.90 -2.19 4.20
C GLU A 102 6.35 -2.48 4.60
N ILE A 103 7.05 -1.45 5.08
CA ILE A 103 8.34 -1.59 5.75
C ILE A 103 8.14 -1.19 7.20
N TYR A 104 8.20 -2.16 8.10
CA TYR A 104 8.03 -1.96 9.52
C TYR A 104 9.15 -2.69 10.26
N ASN A 105 9.83 -1.98 11.18
CA ASN A 105 10.92 -2.55 11.98
C ASN A 105 12.01 -3.24 11.11
N GLU A 106 12.40 -2.60 9.99
CA GLU A 106 13.36 -3.14 9.00
C GLU A 106 12.94 -4.48 8.35
N GLN A 107 11.66 -4.83 8.41
CA GLN A 107 11.09 -5.99 7.74
C GLN A 107 10.12 -5.55 6.64
N VAL A 108 10.22 -6.19 5.47
CA VAL A 108 9.29 -5.96 4.35
C VAL A 108 8.12 -6.93 4.46
N ARG A 109 6.90 -6.42 4.33
CA ARG A 109 5.67 -7.22 4.29
C ARG A 109 4.93 -6.94 2.99
N ASP A 110 4.50 -7.99 2.32
CA ASP A 110 3.57 -7.88 1.19
C ASP A 110 2.16 -7.67 1.75
N LEU A 111 1.55 -6.53 1.44
CA LEU A 111 0.21 -6.20 1.94
C LEU A 111 -0.91 -6.84 1.12
N SER A 112 -0.59 -7.51 0.01
CA SER A 112 -1.60 -8.25 -0.75
C SER A 112 -1.98 -9.59 -0.10
N THR A 113 -1.20 -10.10 0.85
CA THR A 113 -1.40 -11.42 1.49
C THR A 113 -1.59 -11.29 2.99
N LYS A 114 -2.25 -12.29 3.58
CA LYS A 114 -2.30 -12.51 5.03
C LYS A 114 -1.17 -13.43 5.52
N GLU A 115 -0.47 -14.09 4.60
CA GLU A 115 0.66 -14.97 4.91
C GLU A 115 1.94 -14.16 5.01
N PHE A 116 2.45 -14.02 6.24
CA PHE A 116 3.68 -13.27 6.50
C PHE A 116 4.81 -14.23 6.86
N PRO A 117 5.87 -14.34 6.04
CA PRO A 117 7.04 -15.10 6.43
C PRO A 117 7.68 -14.48 7.67
N LYS A 118 8.11 -15.34 8.60
CA LYS A 118 8.78 -14.90 9.83
C LYS A 118 10.06 -14.13 9.44
N GLY A 119 10.14 -12.86 9.82
CA GLY A 119 11.25 -11.97 9.45
C GLY A 119 11.01 -11.09 8.21
N GLY A 120 9.88 -11.23 7.53
CA GLY A 120 9.54 -10.46 6.32
C GLY A 120 10.24 -10.95 5.05
N LEU A 121 9.94 -10.29 3.93
CA LEU A 121 10.54 -10.58 2.63
C LEU A 121 12.03 -10.17 2.61
N SER A 122 12.85 -11.03 2.03
CA SER A 122 14.29 -10.76 1.87
C SER A 122 14.54 -9.72 0.79
N VAL A 123 15.30 -8.67 1.11
CA VAL A 123 15.74 -7.66 0.12
C VAL A 123 17.04 -8.12 -0.55
N ARG A 124 17.00 -8.32 -1.86
CA ARG A 124 18.13 -8.75 -2.70
C ARG A 124 18.56 -7.63 -3.63
N GLN A 125 19.77 -7.74 -4.17
CA GLN A 125 20.30 -6.80 -5.17
C GLN A 125 20.29 -7.49 -6.53
N HIS A 126 19.72 -6.84 -7.54
CA HIS A 126 19.71 -7.37 -8.89
C HIS A 126 21.13 -7.29 -9.48
N PRO A 127 21.68 -8.38 -10.04
CA PRO A 127 23.08 -8.45 -10.47
C PRO A 127 23.40 -7.44 -11.59
N THR A 128 22.51 -7.30 -12.57
CA THR A 128 22.73 -6.42 -13.73
C THR A 128 22.45 -4.94 -13.44
N SER A 129 21.30 -4.62 -12.84
CA SER A 129 20.93 -3.21 -12.60
C SER A 129 21.55 -2.64 -11.32
N GLY A 130 22.02 -3.48 -10.40
CA GLY A 130 22.54 -3.06 -9.12
C GLY A 130 21.49 -2.54 -8.14
N TYR A 131 20.21 -2.47 -8.51
CA TYR A 131 19.14 -1.99 -7.63
C TYR A 131 18.61 -3.09 -6.70
N PHE A 132 18.09 -2.69 -5.55
CA PHE A 132 17.49 -3.61 -4.59
C PHE A 132 16.02 -3.87 -4.87
N TYR A 133 15.58 -5.10 -4.60
CA TYR A 133 14.18 -5.51 -4.72
C TYR A 133 13.81 -6.51 -3.61
N PRO A 134 12.55 -6.53 -3.16
CA PRO A 134 12.06 -7.54 -2.23
C PRO A 134 11.75 -8.85 -2.98
N GLN A 135 12.47 -9.92 -2.63
CA GLN A 135 12.26 -11.25 -3.19
C GLN A 135 10.93 -11.84 -2.68
N GLY A 136 10.08 -12.27 -3.60
CA GLY A 136 8.78 -12.87 -3.28
C GLY A 136 7.63 -11.87 -3.13
N LEU A 137 7.87 -10.56 -3.34
CA LEU A 137 6.78 -9.58 -3.39
C LEU A 137 5.86 -9.89 -4.57
N ARG A 138 4.55 -10.01 -4.34
CA ARG A 138 3.60 -10.29 -5.41
C ARG A 138 3.34 -9.04 -6.24
N ILE A 139 3.43 -9.21 -7.55
CA ILE A 139 3.16 -8.20 -8.57
C ILE A 139 1.90 -8.66 -9.29
N LEU A 140 0.80 -7.97 -9.04
CA LEU A 140 -0.52 -8.42 -9.44
C LEU A 140 -1.01 -7.64 -10.67
N PRO A 141 -1.41 -8.32 -11.76
CA PRO A 141 -2.03 -7.65 -12.91
C PRO A 141 -3.32 -6.92 -12.51
N VAL A 142 -3.56 -5.76 -13.11
CA VAL A 142 -4.77 -4.95 -12.93
C VAL A 142 -5.25 -4.41 -14.27
N GLY A 143 -6.57 -4.41 -14.49
CA GLY A 143 -7.20 -3.99 -15.74
C GLY A 143 -7.95 -2.66 -15.66
N SER A 144 -8.21 -2.17 -14.45
CA SER A 144 -8.96 -0.94 -14.20
C SER A 144 -8.51 -0.20 -12.93
N TYR A 145 -8.95 1.05 -12.79
CA TYR A 145 -8.79 1.80 -11.55
C TYR A 145 -9.49 1.08 -10.38
N ASP A 146 -10.68 0.51 -10.62
CA ASP A 146 -11.44 -0.19 -9.58
C ASP A 146 -10.69 -1.43 -9.08
N ASP A 147 -9.91 -2.10 -9.93
CA ASP A 147 -9.05 -3.22 -9.50
C ASP A 147 -7.97 -2.72 -8.54
N ILE A 148 -7.32 -1.59 -8.85
CA ILE A 148 -6.32 -0.99 -7.96
C ILE A 148 -6.96 -0.55 -6.64
N ASP A 149 -8.13 0.11 -6.70
CA ASP A 149 -8.84 0.60 -5.51
C ASP A 149 -9.16 -0.55 -4.54
N ARG A 150 -9.65 -1.70 -5.08
CA ARG A 150 -9.88 -2.92 -4.28
C ARG A 150 -8.59 -3.44 -3.63
N ARG A 151 -7.48 -3.47 -4.36
CA ARG A 151 -6.19 -3.95 -3.84
C ARG A 151 -5.61 -3.01 -2.79
N ILE A 152 -5.84 -1.70 -2.91
CA ILE A 152 -5.48 -0.71 -1.88
C ILE A 152 -6.31 -0.93 -0.61
N VAL A 153 -7.62 -1.17 -0.75
CA VAL A 153 -8.50 -1.48 0.39
C VAL A 153 -8.04 -2.75 1.09
N GLU A 154 -7.83 -3.83 0.35
CA GLU A 154 -7.31 -5.10 0.88
C GLU A 154 -5.97 -4.91 1.61
N GLY A 155 -5.02 -4.21 0.98
CA GLY A 155 -3.72 -3.93 1.60
C GLY A 155 -3.82 -3.08 2.86
N THR A 156 -4.79 -2.16 2.90
CA THR A 156 -5.07 -1.33 4.08
C THR A 156 -5.69 -2.15 5.21
N GLU A 157 -6.57 -3.10 4.90
CA GLU A 157 -7.14 -4.04 5.88
C GLU A 157 -6.06 -4.96 6.47
N ASN A 158 -5.23 -5.56 5.62
CA ASN A 158 -4.13 -6.43 6.06
C ASN A 158 -3.14 -5.67 6.95
N ARG A 159 -2.89 -4.40 6.66
CA ARG A 159 -2.10 -3.50 7.52
C ARG A 159 -2.73 -3.30 8.90
N THR A 160 -4.05 -3.14 8.96
CA THR A 160 -4.79 -2.95 10.23
C THR A 160 -4.85 -4.23 11.07
N ILE A 161 -5.06 -5.40 10.45
CA ILE A 161 -5.12 -6.68 11.18
C ILE A 161 -3.81 -6.95 11.93
N ALA A 162 -2.66 -6.64 11.32
CA ALA A 162 -1.36 -6.76 11.96
C ALA A 162 -1.16 -5.79 13.15
N ALA A 163 -1.98 -4.73 13.25
CA ALA A 163 -1.91 -3.72 14.32
C ALA A 163 -2.69 -4.10 15.60
N THR A 164 -3.30 -5.29 15.65
CA THR A 164 -4.03 -5.81 16.83
C THR A 164 -3.20 -5.90 18.12
N ASN A 165 -1.87 -5.73 18.05
CA ASN A 165 -1.01 -5.39 19.19
C ASN A 165 -0.90 -3.87 19.40
N MET A 166 -1.99 -3.25 19.83
CA MET A 166 -2.06 -2.03 20.66
C MET A 166 -0.99 -0.93 20.42
N ASN A 167 -0.74 -0.53 19.17
CA ASN A 167 -0.03 0.69 18.79
C ASN A 167 -0.57 1.20 17.45
N ALA A 168 -0.56 2.51 17.23
CA ALA A 168 -0.91 3.14 15.94
C ALA A 168 0.15 2.82 14.86
N THR A 169 0.17 1.58 14.33
CA THR A 169 1.16 1.06 13.38
C THR A 169 1.31 1.92 12.12
N SER A 170 0.24 2.59 11.67
CA SER A 170 0.26 3.43 10.46
C SER A 170 1.21 4.63 10.54
N SER A 171 1.53 5.12 11.75
CA SER A 171 2.48 6.22 11.96
C SER A 171 3.94 5.77 11.94
N ARG A 172 4.18 4.47 12.12
CA ARG A 172 5.49 3.87 12.40
C ARG A 172 6.04 3.02 11.25
N ALA A 173 5.20 2.72 10.26
CA ALA A 173 5.58 1.94 9.10
C ALA A 173 5.59 2.80 7.83
N HIS A 174 6.44 2.44 6.89
CA HIS A 174 6.45 3.04 5.56
C HIS A 174 5.58 2.20 4.63
N THR A 175 4.65 2.83 3.94
CA THR A 175 3.83 2.15 2.92
C THR A 175 4.36 2.51 1.54
N VAL A 176 4.60 1.51 0.70
CA VAL A 176 5.03 1.69 -0.69
C VAL A 176 4.00 1.04 -1.59
N VAL A 177 3.32 1.86 -2.39
CA VAL A 177 2.47 1.41 -3.50
C VAL A 177 3.28 1.55 -4.79
N THR A 178 3.41 0.48 -5.56
CA THR A 178 4.14 0.49 -6.82
C THR A 178 3.22 0.11 -7.97
N ILE A 179 3.20 0.96 -8.99
CA ILE A 179 2.53 0.70 -10.26
C ILE A 179 3.62 0.39 -11.28
N TYR A 180 3.57 -0.81 -11.86
CA TYR A 180 4.39 -1.20 -12.99
C TYR A 180 3.58 -0.97 -14.25
N PHE A 181 4.05 -0.07 -15.11
CA PHE A 181 3.37 0.28 -16.34
C PHE A 181 4.26 -0.03 -17.53
N ASP A 182 3.73 -0.87 -18.41
CA ASP A 182 4.39 -1.39 -19.58
C ASP A 182 3.61 -0.95 -20.82
N GLN A 183 4.28 -0.18 -21.69
CA GLN A 183 3.76 0.22 -22.99
C GLN A 183 4.41 -0.64 -24.08
N ILE A 184 3.62 -1.47 -24.74
CA ILE A 184 4.03 -2.31 -25.86
C ILE A 184 3.56 -1.66 -27.16
N ILE A 185 4.50 -1.30 -28.02
CA ILE A 185 4.23 -0.72 -29.33
C ILE A 185 4.57 -1.77 -30.38
N LYS A 186 3.58 -2.15 -31.18
CA LYS A 186 3.76 -3.01 -32.34
C LYS A 186 4.23 -2.16 -33.52
N THR A 187 5.37 -2.54 -34.08
CA THR A 187 5.98 -1.96 -35.27
C THR A 187 6.10 -3.03 -36.34
N ASP A 188 6.38 -2.64 -37.58
CA ASP A 188 6.62 -3.58 -38.69
C ASP A 188 7.79 -4.53 -38.41
N ARG A 189 8.71 -4.13 -37.51
CA ARG A 189 9.89 -4.90 -37.08
C ARG A 189 9.69 -5.67 -35.77
N GLY A 190 8.45 -5.80 -35.31
CA GLY A 190 8.09 -6.50 -34.08
C GLY A 190 7.61 -5.57 -32.96
N GLU A 191 7.54 -6.11 -31.74
CA GLU A 191 7.06 -5.40 -30.56
C GLU A 191 8.22 -4.74 -29.81
N THR A 192 8.01 -3.52 -29.35
CA THR A 192 8.92 -2.81 -28.45
C THR A 192 8.20 -2.47 -27.15
N LYS A 193 8.84 -2.73 -26.02
CA LYS A 193 8.30 -2.50 -24.69
C LYS A 193 9.08 -1.40 -23.96
N LYS A 194 8.32 -0.46 -23.43
CA LYS A 194 8.80 0.60 -22.55
C LYS A 194 8.21 0.39 -21.18
N THR A 195 9.06 0.30 -20.18
CA THR A 195 8.65 0.04 -18.79
C THR A 195 8.85 1.28 -17.96
N SER A 196 7.89 1.55 -17.09
CA SER A 196 7.99 2.56 -16.05
C SER A 196 7.55 1.97 -14.71
N VAL A 197 8.32 2.27 -13.67
CA VAL A 197 7.98 1.90 -12.29
C VAL A 197 7.64 3.19 -11.55
N ILE A 198 6.39 3.29 -11.09
CA ILE A 198 5.88 4.44 -10.36
C ILE A 198 5.73 4.04 -8.89
N ASN A 199 6.59 4.59 -8.04
CA ASN A 199 6.55 4.37 -6.59
C ASN A 199 5.85 5.53 -5.89
N LEU A 200 4.81 5.23 -5.13
CA LEU A 200 4.03 6.17 -4.34
C LEU A 200 4.19 5.79 -2.87
N VAL A 201 4.95 6.60 -2.14
CA VAL A 201 5.49 6.25 -0.82
C VAL A 201 4.89 7.15 0.26
N ASP A 202 4.28 6.55 1.26
CA ASP A 202 3.85 7.20 2.50
C ASP A 202 4.83 6.80 3.60
N LEU A 203 5.73 7.71 3.98
CA LEU A 203 6.74 7.43 4.99
C LEU A 203 6.14 7.49 6.40
N ALA A 204 6.79 6.81 7.35
CA ALA A 204 6.53 6.94 8.77
C ALA A 204 6.72 8.39 9.26
N GLY A 205 6.22 8.69 10.46
CA GLY A 205 6.43 9.97 11.14
C GLY A 205 7.91 10.31 11.30
N SER A 206 8.29 11.55 10.99
CA SER A 206 9.66 12.04 11.11
C SER A 206 10.06 12.47 12.52
N GLU A 207 9.11 12.50 13.45
CA GLU A 207 9.31 12.99 14.81
C GLU A 207 10.33 12.16 15.61
N ARG A 208 11.09 12.84 16.47
CA ARG A 208 12.08 12.16 17.32
C ARG A 208 11.42 11.40 18.47
N VAL A 209 11.94 10.20 18.74
CA VAL A 209 11.43 9.28 19.79
C VAL A 209 11.76 9.74 21.22
N SER A 210 12.60 10.76 21.40
CA SER A 210 13.05 11.23 22.71
C SER A 210 11.93 11.67 23.68
N ASN A 211 10.69 11.77 23.22
CA ASN A 211 9.53 12.17 24.04
C ASN A 211 8.58 11.02 24.42
N THR A 212 8.87 9.75 24.07
CA THR A 212 7.86 8.67 24.22
C THR A 212 7.94 7.85 25.51
N GLY A 213 8.97 8.03 26.36
CA GLY A 213 9.12 7.30 27.63
C GLY A 213 9.15 5.77 27.49
N ALA A 214 9.47 5.24 26.30
CA ALA A 214 9.33 3.82 25.97
C ALA A 214 10.51 2.99 26.50
N THR A 215 10.22 1.86 27.16
CA THR A 215 11.21 0.90 27.67
C THR A 215 11.10 -0.47 26.97
N GLY A 216 12.17 -1.28 27.02
CA GLY A 216 12.17 -2.66 26.51
C GLY A 216 12.02 -2.79 25.00
N ASP A 217 11.18 -3.73 24.54
CA ASP A 217 10.99 -4.02 23.11
C ASP A 217 10.40 -2.85 22.31
N ARG A 218 9.63 -1.97 22.96
CA ARG A 218 9.13 -0.73 22.35
C ARG A 218 10.25 0.26 22.02
N LEU A 219 11.32 0.28 22.82
CA LEU A 219 12.50 1.09 22.54
C LEU A 219 13.28 0.54 21.35
N LYS A 220 13.43 -0.80 21.25
CA LYS A 220 14.07 -1.47 20.09
C LYS A 220 13.29 -1.20 18.80
N GLU A 221 11.97 -1.35 18.84
CA GLU A 221 11.07 -1.03 17.73
C GLU A 221 11.23 0.43 17.29
N SER A 222 11.14 1.36 18.25
CA SER A 222 11.28 2.81 17.99
C SER A 222 12.66 3.17 17.43
N THR A 223 13.71 2.48 17.89
CA THR A 223 15.08 2.64 17.37
C THR A 223 15.18 2.20 15.92
N ASN A 224 14.59 1.06 15.55
CA ASN A 224 14.61 0.56 14.18
C ASN A 224 13.73 1.36 13.22
N ILE A 225 12.59 1.88 13.67
CA ILE A 225 11.78 2.79 12.86
C ILE A 225 12.59 4.05 12.54
N ASN A 226 13.23 4.65 13.54
CA ASN A 226 14.09 5.81 13.33
C ASN A 226 15.34 5.50 12.53
N LYS A 227 15.85 4.26 12.56
CA LYS A 227 16.99 3.85 11.75
C LYS A 227 16.71 4.11 10.27
N SER A 228 15.55 3.66 9.76
CA SER A 228 15.17 3.86 8.36
C SER A 228 15.16 5.33 7.93
N LEU A 229 14.54 6.22 8.73
CA LEU A 229 14.45 7.65 8.43
C LEU A 229 15.77 8.40 8.68
N SER A 230 16.56 7.99 9.67
CA SER A 230 17.88 8.56 9.94
C SER A 230 18.85 8.22 8.82
N THR A 231 18.89 6.96 8.39
CA THR A 231 19.67 6.53 7.23
C THR A 231 19.22 7.25 5.95
N LEU A 232 17.91 7.44 5.75
CA LEU A 232 17.39 8.25 4.65
C LEU A 232 17.94 9.69 4.69
N GLY A 233 17.98 10.32 5.87
CA GLY A 233 18.59 11.64 6.07
C GLY A 233 20.09 11.67 5.76
N ASN A 234 20.83 10.60 6.10
CA ASN A 234 22.25 10.47 5.79
C ASN A 234 22.49 10.33 4.28
N VAL A 235 21.71 9.49 3.60
CA VAL A 235 21.73 9.34 2.13
C VAL A 235 21.50 10.68 1.44
N ILE A 236 20.46 11.41 1.86
CA ILE A 236 20.11 12.72 1.28
C ILE A 236 21.22 13.74 1.50
N SER A 237 21.80 13.79 2.70
CA SER A 237 22.89 14.72 3.00
C SER A 237 24.11 14.42 2.13
N ALA A 238 24.51 13.16 2.05
CA ALA A 238 25.63 12.73 1.22
C ALA A 238 25.42 13.04 -0.27
N LEU A 239 24.21 12.85 -0.80
CA LEU A 239 23.86 13.20 -2.18
C LEU A 239 23.84 14.71 -2.43
N ALA A 240 23.33 15.50 -1.49
CA ALA A 240 23.31 16.96 -1.59
C ALA A 240 24.73 17.55 -1.55
N ASP A 241 25.61 17.00 -0.72
CA ASP A 241 27.01 17.44 -0.60
C ASP A 241 27.83 17.13 -1.85
N MET A 242 27.60 15.96 -2.48
CA MET A 242 28.19 15.62 -3.78
C MET A 242 27.73 16.56 -4.88
N SER A 243 26.43 16.88 -4.90
CA SER A 243 25.85 17.80 -5.89
C SER A 243 26.36 19.24 -5.75
N SER A 244 26.91 19.58 -4.58
CA SER A 244 27.48 20.91 -4.27
C SER A 244 28.97 21.04 -4.62
N GLY A 245 29.57 20.05 -5.30
CA GLY A 245 30.94 20.13 -5.83
C GLY A 245 32.04 19.63 -4.87
N THR A 246 31.67 18.98 -3.77
CA THR A 246 32.64 18.41 -2.82
C THR A 246 33.35 17.21 -3.45
N LYS A 247 34.64 17.36 -3.81
CA LYS A 247 35.46 16.33 -4.49
C LYS A 247 35.81 15.08 -3.65
N ARG A 248 35.17 14.86 -2.51
CA ARG A 248 35.42 13.65 -1.69
C ARG A 248 34.68 12.47 -2.32
N LYS A 249 35.34 11.31 -2.35
CA LYS A 249 34.70 10.03 -2.71
C LYS A 249 33.77 9.61 -1.58
N ILE A 250 32.55 10.13 -1.60
CA ILE A 250 31.54 9.86 -0.57
C ILE A 250 30.80 8.57 -0.94
N VAL A 251 30.87 7.56 -0.07
CA VAL A 251 30.08 6.33 -0.21
C VAL A 251 28.67 6.62 0.31
N ILE A 252 27.65 6.35 -0.51
CA ILE A 252 26.25 6.61 -0.13
C ILE A 252 25.68 5.42 0.65
N PRO A 253 25.18 5.62 1.88
CA PRO A 253 24.82 4.54 2.80
C PRO A 253 23.48 3.86 2.48
N TYR A 254 23.18 3.57 1.21
CA TYR A 254 21.92 2.91 0.82
C TYR A 254 21.70 1.58 1.52
N ARG A 255 22.78 0.85 1.80
CA ARG A 255 22.74 -0.52 2.36
C ARG A 255 22.42 -0.58 3.85
N GLU A 256 22.42 0.55 4.56
CA GLU A 256 22.28 0.57 6.02
C GLU A 256 20.83 0.40 6.49
N SER A 257 19.84 0.68 5.63
CA SER A 257 18.43 0.43 5.92
C SER A 257 17.68 -0.21 4.75
N VAL A 258 16.60 -0.93 5.05
CA VAL A 258 15.71 -1.51 4.02
C VAL A 258 15.08 -0.42 3.16
N LEU A 259 14.61 0.67 3.78
CA LEU A 259 13.99 1.78 3.07
C LEU A 259 14.96 2.40 2.03
N THR A 260 16.20 2.69 2.44
CA THR A 260 17.19 3.31 1.55
C THR A 260 17.68 2.36 0.47
N LYS A 261 17.70 1.04 0.71
CA LYS A 261 17.95 0.05 -0.35
C LYS A 261 16.88 0.16 -1.44
N LEU A 262 15.60 0.13 -1.03
CA LEU A 262 14.47 0.11 -1.95
C LEU A 262 14.27 1.46 -2.67
N LEU A 263 14.62 2.57 -2.03
CA LEU A 263 14.58 3.91 -2.62
C LEU A 263 15.87 4.33 -3.33
N GLN A 264 16.85 3.43 -3.47
CA GLN A 264 18.12 3.74 -4.16
C GLN A 264 17.90 4.28 -5.57
N ASN A 265 16.92 3.75 -6.31
CA ASN A 265 16.61 4.24 -7.65
C ASN A 265 15.99 5.66 -7.64
N ALA A 266 15.32 6.03 -6.54
CA ALA A 266 14.65 7.32 -6.39
C ALA A 266 15.57 8.47 -5.98
N LEU A 267 16.69 8.17 -5.33
CA LEU A 267 17.61 9.16 -4.78
C LEU A 267 18.96 9.00 -5.48
N GLY A 268 19.34 9.92 -6.35
CA GLY A 268 20.58 9.82 -7.14
C GLY A 268 20.57 8.76 -8.25
N GLY A 269 19.45 8.08 -8.48
CA GLY A 269 19.30 6.99 -9.44
C GLY A 269 18.49 7.35 -10.70
N ASN A 270 17.97 6.33 -11.38
CA ASN A 270 17.13 6.46 -12.57
C ASN A 270 15.65 6.56 -12.22
N SER A 271 15.24 7.72 -11.69
CA SER A 271 13.84 8.03 -11.40
C SER A 271 13.59 9.53 -11.38
N LYS A 272 12.42 9.94 -11.87
CA LYS A 272 11.89 11.28 -11.64
C LYS A 272 11.28 11.35 -10.25
N THR A 273 11.93 12.07 -9.36
CA THR A 273 11.56 12.05 -7.95
C THR A 273 10.92 13.36 -7.50
N VAL A 274 9.84 13.22 -6.73
CA VAL A 274 9.11 14.31 -6.08
C VAL A 274 8.97 14.02 -4.60
N MET A 275 9.25 15.01 -3.77
CA MET A 275 8.99 14.98 -2.33
C MET A 275 7.81 15.88 -1.97
N ILE A 276 6.92 15.39 -1.13
CA ILE A 276 5.91 16.21 -0.44
C ILE A 276 6.34 16.40 1.01
N ALA A 277 6.68 17.63 1.39
CA ALA A 277 6.94 18.02 2.76
C ALA A 277 5.62 18.46 3.42
N ALA A 278 5.05 17.59 4.27
CA ALA A 278 3.79 17.83 4.95
C ALA A 278 4.03 18.40 6.36
N LEU A 279 3.42 19.55 6.66
CA LEU A 279 3.68 20.36 7.87
C LEU A 279 2.42 20.58 8.71
N SER A 280 2.60 20.64 10.04
CA SER A 280 1.56 21.10 10.96
C SER A 280 1.69 22.62 11.20
N PRO A 281 0.59 23.39 11.19
CA PRO A 281 0.63 24.84 11.43
C PRO A 281 0.81 25.23 12.90
N ALA A 282 0.74 24.29 13.84
CA ALA A 282 0.71 24.57 15.28
C ALA A 282 2.10 24.85 15.87
N ASP A 283 2.17 25.83 16.76
CA ASP A 283 3.36 26.24 17.52
C ASP A 283 4.02 25.10 18.29
N VAL A 284 3.24 24.21 18.90
CA VAL A 284 3.76 23.01 19.59
C VAL A 284 4.56 22.07 18.68
N ASN A 285 4.43 22.22 17.35
CA ASN A 285 5.09 21.42 16.32
C ASN A 285 6.18 22.21 15.58
N TYR A 286 6.61 23.37 16.10
CA TYR A 286 7.56 24.26 15.42
C TYR A 286 8.88 23.56 15.06
N ASP A 287 9.49 22.84 16.00
CA ASP A 287 10.80 22.20 15.77
C ASP A 287 10.74 21.10 14.71
N GLU A 288 9.68 20.29 14.71
CA GLU A 288 9.45 19.23 13.73
C GLU A 288 9.13 19.82 12.34
N THR A 289 8.39 20.93 12.30
CA THR A 289 8.13 21.69 11.08
C THR A 289 9.43 22.23 10.48
N LEU A 290 10.28 22.86 11.30
CA LEU A 290 11.56 23.40 10.86
C LEU A 290 12.51 22.27 10.40
N SER A 291 12.54 21.15 11.12
CA SER A 291 13.30 19.95 10.74
C SER A 291 12.87 19.43 9.37
N THR A 292 11.56 19.32 9.13
CA THR A 292 10.98 18.90 7.85
C THR A 292 11.36 19.84 6.70
N LEU A 293 11.31 21.15 6.92
CA LEU A 293 11.73 22.16 5.93
C LEU A 293 13.22 22.10 5.60
N ARG A 294 14.09 21.91 6.61
CA ARG A 294 15.55 21.73 6.40
C ARG A 294 15.84 20.44 5.64
N PHE A 295 15.08 19.38 5.88
CA PHE A 295 15.18 18.14 5.12
C PHE A 295 14.77 18.35 3.66
N ALA A 296 13.64 19.02 3.42
CA ALA A 296 13.15 19.40 2.10
C ALA A 296 14.17 20.24 1.29
N ASP A 297 14.83 21.21 1.93
CA ASP A 297 15.86 22.03 1.29
C ASP A 297 17.05 21.19 0.78
N ARG A 298 17.49 20.20 1.56
CA ARG A 298 18.56 19.28 1.14
C ARG A 298 18.13 18.38 -0.02
N VAL A 299 16.90 17.84 0.04
CA VAL A 299 16.38 16.96 -1.02
C VAL A 299 16.36 17.66 -2.38
N LYS A 300 15.98 18.94 -2.44
CA LYS A 300 15.96 19.74 -3.67
C LYS A 300 17.32 19.82 -4.39
N ARG A 301 18.43 19.65 -3.66
CA ARG A 301 19.79 19.75 -4.20
C ARG A 301 20.24 18.46 -4.90
N ILE A 302 19.57 17.34 -4.66
CA ILE A 302 19.92 16.05 -5.26
C ILE A 302 19.64 16.06 -6.77
N LYS A 303 20.58 15.51 -7.53
CA LYS A 303 20.49 15.27 -8.97
C LYS A 303 20.28 13.79 -9.26
N ASN A 304 19.25 13.47 -10.05
CA ASN A 304 18.98 12.13 -10.56
C ASN A 304 19.41 12.01 -12.02
N THR A 305 19.81 10.81 -12.43
CA THR A 305 20.19 10.49 -13.81
C THR A 305 19.07 9.72 -14.49
N VAL A 306 18.19 10.43 -15.18
CA VAL A 306 16.93 9.86 -15.68
C VAL A 306 17.08 9.37 -17.13
N VAL A 307 16.76 8.10 -17.36
CA VAL A 307 16.86 7.40 -18.65
C VAL A 307 15.58 6.60 -18.90
N VAL A 308 15.16 6.52 -20.16
CA VAL A 308 14.01 5.69 -20.58
C VAL A 308 14.37 4.22 -20.38
N ASN A 309 13.51 3.46 -19.70
CA ASN A 309 13.70 2.01 -19.60
C ASN A 309 13.16 1.35 -20.88
N GLU A 310 14.05 1.09 -21.82
CA GLU A 310 13.80 0.20 -22.95
C GLU A 310 14.42 -1.15 -22.62
N ASN A 311 13.69 -2.25 -22.82
CA ASN A 311 14.20 -3.56 -22.46
C ASN A 311 15.29 -4.00 -23.47
N PRO A 312 16.58 -4.07 -23.09
CA PRO A 312 17.63 -4.54 -23.99
C PRO A 312 17.45 -6.01 -24.36
N ILE A 313 16.72 -6.80 -23.55
CA ILE A 313 16.37 -8.19 -23.88
C ILE A 313 15.39 -8.22 -25.05
N GLU A 314 14.52 -7.23 -25.23
CA GLU A 314 13.67 -7.17 -26.42
C GLU A 314 14.41 -6.71 -27.66
N LYS A 315 15.39 -5.81 -27.51
CA LYS A 315 16.35 -5.50 -28.57
C LYS A 315 17.10 -6.76 -29.00
N LEU A 316 17.58 -7.54 -28.03
CA LEU A 316 18.24 -8.84 -28.27
C LEU A 316 17.27 -9.86 -28.89
N ILE A 317 16.03 -9.96 -28.42
CA ILE A 317 14.98 -10.83 -29.01
C ILE A 317 14.70 -10.43 -30.46
N ARG A 318 14.69 -9.13 -30.77
CA ARG A 318 14.53 -8.62 -32.13
C ARG A 318 15.74 -9.00 -32.99
N GLU A 319 16.96 -8.76 -32.51
CA GLU A 319 18.19 -9.15 -33.19
C GLU A 319 18.24 -10.68 -33.42
N LEU A 320 17.83 -11.49 -32.43
CA LEU A 320 17.72 -12.94 -32.55
C LEU A 320 16.63 -13.37 -33.55
N LYS A 321 15.54 -12.62 -33.69
CA LYS A 321 14.49 -12.90 -34.69
C LYS A 321 14.96 -12.54 -36.09
N GLU A 322 15.57 -11.38 -36.27
CA GLU A 322 16.18 -10.94 -37.54
C GLU A 322 17.27 -11.93 -37.97
N GLU A 323 18.10 -12.40 -37.03
CA GLU A 323 19.12 -13.41 -37.30
C GLU A 323 18.51 -14.78 -37.64
N ASN A 324 17.46 -15.22 -36.94
CA ASN A 324 16.73 -16.45 -37.30
C ASN A 324 16.13 -16.37 -38.71
N GLU A 325 15.61 -15.20 -39.12
CA GLU A 325 15.06 -14.98 -40.46
C GLU A 325 16.17 -14.97 -41.52
N ARG A 326 17.30 -14.33 -41.22
CA ARG A 326 18.51 -14.36 -42.05
C ARG A 326 19.06 -15.78 -42.23
N LEU A 327 19.18 -16.56 -41.15
CA LEU A 327 19.68 -17.94 -41.18
C LEU A 327 18.74 -18.85 -41.99
N LYS A 328 17.42 -18.69 -41.85
CA LYS A 328 16.43 -19.39 -42.69
C LYS A 328 16.59 -19.03 -44.17
N LEU A 329 16.73 -17.75 -44.51
CA LEU A 329 16.97 -17.31 -45.88
C LEU A 329 18.31 -17.82 -46.43
N LEU A 330 19.34 -17.97 -45.60
CA LEU A 330 20.63 -18.56 -45.98
C LEU A 330 20.51 -20.06 -46.32
N ILE A 331 19.69 -20.80 -45.58
CA ILE A 331 19.36 -22.20 -45.86
C ILE A 331 18.56 -22.30 -47.16
N ASP A 332 17.50 -21.50 -47.32
CA ASP A 332 16.59 -21.56 -48.47
C ASP A 332 17.21 -21.05 -49.77
N SER A 333 18.08 -20.04 -49.71
CA SER A 333 18.67 -19.43 -50.92
C SER A 333 19.83 -20.22 -51.53
N GLY A 334 20.30 -21.29 -50.90
CA GLY A 334 21.42 -22.10 -51.39
C GLY A 334 22.76 -21.37 -51.52
N LYS A 335 22.84 -20.06 -51.20
CA LYS A 335 24.07 -19.24 -51.25
C LYS A 335 25.17 -19.76 -50.32
N TYR A 336 24.80 -20.58 -49.36
CA TYR A 336 25.71 -21.27 -48.46
C TYR A 336 26.51 -22.40 -49.16
N ASN A 337 25.93 -23.03 -50.19
CA ASN A 337 26.61 -24.10 -50.94
C ASN A 337 27.84 -23.59 -51.69
N LEU A 338 27.80 -22.33 -52.16
CA LEU A 338 28.91 -21.71 -52.90
C LEU A 338 30.19 -21.52 -52.09
N GLN A 339 30.13 -21.39 -50.76
CA GLN A 339 31.34 -21.10 -49.96
C GLN A 339 32.11 -22.36 -49.55
N LEU A 340 31.43 -23.51 -49.52
CA LEU A 340 32.03 -24.82 -49.23
C LEU A 340 32.65 -25.47 -50.48
N ASP A 341 32.15 -25.14 -51.68
CA ASP A 341 32.68 -25.66 -52.96
C ASP A 341 34.06 -25.06 -53.34
N ILE A 342 34.59 -24.10 -52.56
CA ILE A 342 35.84 -23.37 -52.85
C ILE A 342 37.03 -23.88 -52.00
N LEU A 343 36.81 -24.80 -51.04
CA LEU A 343 37.87 -25.34 -50.18
C LEU A 343 38.69 -26.41 -50.92
N PRO A 344 39.98 -26.18 -51.24
CA PRO A 344 40.78 -27.15 -51.98
C PRO A 344 41.16 -28.32 -51.07
N GLY A 345 40.90 -29.56 -51.50
CA GLY A 345 41.46 -30.77 -50.89
C GLY A 345 40.53 -31.61 -50.00
N MET A 346 39.23 -31.31 -49.93
CA MET A 346 38.24 -32.15 -49.23
C MET A 346 37.51 -33.08 -50.20
N THR A 347 37.17 -34.29 -49.74
CA THR A 347 36.40 -35.24 -50.57
C THR A 347 34.92 -34.86 -50.62
N SER A 348 34.22 -35.30 -51.66
CA SER A 348 32.79 -35.02 -51.84
C SER A 348 31.94 -35.49 -50.66
N GLN A 349 32.33 -36.60 -50.01
CA GLN A 349 31.66 -37.15 -48.84
C GLN A 349 31.90 -36.31 -47.58
N ASP A 350 33.10 -35.76 -47.40
CA ASP A 350 33.43 -34.87 -46.27
C ASP A 350 32.65 -33.55 -46.37
N ILE A 351 32.52 -33.00 -47.58
CA ILE A 351 31.74 -31.78 -47.83
C ILE A 351 30.25 -32.02 -47.53
N GLU A 352 29.71 -33.18 -47.90
CA GLU A 352 28.31 -33.53 -47.66
C GLU A 352 28.01 -33.79 -46.17
N LEU A 353 28.92 -34.46 -45.46
CA LEU A 353 28.83 -34.67 -44.02
C LEU A 353 28.94 -33.34 -43.24
N MET A 354 29.84 -32.45 -43.67
CA MET A 354 30.01 -31.13 -43.07
C MET A 354 28.79 -30.22 -43.30
N ARG A 355 28.16 -30.30 -44.49
CA ARG A 355 26.87 -29.65 -44.78
C ARG A 355 25.77 -30.13 -43.83
N LYS A 356 25.66 -31.44 -43.63
CA LYS A 356 24.63 -32.04 -42.78
C LYS A 356 24.80 -31.65 -41.31
N ASN A 357 26.01 -31.77 -40.76
CA ASN A 357 26.30 -31.41 -39.36
C ASN A 357 26.04 -29.92 -39.09
N MET A 358 26.42 -29.05 -40.03
CA MET A 358 26.24 -27.61 -39.86
C MET A 358 24.78 -27.17 -40.04
N GLN A 359 24.01 -27.84 -40.90
CA GLN A 359 22.56 -27.65 -40.96
C GLN A 359 21.87 -28.08 -39.65
N GLU A 360 22.25 -29.22 -39.09
CA GLU A 360 21.73 -29.71 -37.81
C GLU A 360 22.07 -28.74 -36.65
N GLU A 361 23.27 -28.18 -36.62
CA GLU A 361 23.70 -27.19 -35.62
C GLU A 361 22.90 -25.87 -35.71
N ILE A 362 22.69 -25.34 -36.92
CA ILE A 362 21.88 -24.13 -37.14
C ILE A 362 20.42 -24.37 -36.74
N LEU A 363 19.85 -25.53 -37.07
CA LEU A 363 18.48 -25.89 -36.68
C LEU A 363 18.32 -26.03 -35.17
N SER A 364 19.30 -26.64 -34.49
CA SER A 364 19.36 -26.74 -33.03
C SER A 364 19.39 -25.36 -32.37
N GLN A 365 20.19 -24.43 -32.93
CA GLN A 365 20.29 -23.07 -32.43
C GLN A 365 18.99 -22.26 -32.62
N ILE A 366 18.29 -22.45 -33.75
CA ILE A 366 16.96 -21.87 -34.00
C ILE A 366 15.93 -22.41 -32.98
N GLN A 367 15.94 -23.72 -32.70
CA GLN A 367 15.03 -24.33 -31.74
C GLN A 367 15.27 -23.83 -30.31
N ALA A 368 16.52 -23.73 -29.85
CA ALA A 368 16.84 -23.20 -28.53
C ALA A 368 16.35 -21.74 -28.36
N ASN A 369 16.55 -20.91 -29.39
CA ASN A 369 16.07 -19.52 -29.42
C ASN A 369 14.53 -19.44 -29.36
N GLN A 370 13.82 -20.34 -30.06
CA GLN A 370 12.35 -20.40 -30.02
C GLN A 370 11.80 -20.86 -28.66
N GLN A 371 12.47 -21.80 -28.01
CA GLN A 371 12.08 -22.31 -26.70
C GLN A 371 12.20 -21.23 -25.60
N MET A 372 13.26 -20.42 -25.64
CA MET A 372 13.42 -19.26 -24.75
C MET A 372 12.33 -18.19 -24.97
N LEU A 373 11.89 -18.00 -26.22
CA LEU A 373 10.81 -17.06 -26.57
C LEU A 373 9.42 -17.52 -26.10
N GLN A 374 9.16 -18.82 -26.13
CA GLN A 374 7.88 -19.39 -25.66
C GLN A 374 7.73 -19.32 -24.14
N ASN A 375 8.80 -19.63 -23.39
CA ASN A 375 8.77 -19.62 -21.92
C ASN A 375 8.53 -18.22 -21.32
N SER A 376 8.85 -17.14 -22.05
CA SER A 376 8.57 -15.75 -21.61
C SER A 376 7.13 -15.29 -21.88
N LYS A 377 6.35 -16.02 -22.69
CA LYS A 377 5.01 -15.61 -23.13
C LYS A 377 3.89 -16.39 -22.44
N THR A 378 3.76 -16.28 -21.12
CA THR A 378 2.42 -16.45 -20.53
C THR A 378 1.58 -15.26 -21.01
N SER A 379 0.51 -15.50 -21.77
CA SER A 379 -0.34 -14.41 -22.28
C SER A 379 -0.79 -13.51 -21.11
N TRP A 380 -0.55 -12.20 -21.22
CA TRP A 380 -0.98 -11.21 -20.22
C TRP A 380 -2.46 -11.34 -19.91
N ASP A 381 -3.28 -11.66 -20.92
CA ASP A 381 -4.71 -11.87 -20.75
C ASP A 381 -5.01 -13.06 -19.83
N LEU A 382 -4.17 -14.10 -19.86
CA LEU A 382 -4.28 -15.24 -18.94
C LEU A 382 -3.89 -14.84 -17.51
N LYS A 383 -2.83 -14.03 -17.35
CA LYS A 383 -2.45 -13.50 -16.02
C LYS A 383 -3.55 -12.61 -15.44
N LEU A 384 -4.15 -11.77 -16.26
CA LEU A 384 -5.25 -10.89 -15.86
C LEU A 384 -6.50 -11.70 -15.50
N LYS A 385 -6.88 -12.69 -16.32
CA LYS A 385 -8.00 -13.60 -16.03
C LYS A 385 -7.77 -14.40 -14.75
N ASN A 386 -6.58 -14.94 -14.54
CA ASN A 386 -6.25 -15.69 -13.32
C ASN A 386 -6.33 -14.79 -12.08
N ALA A 387 -5.82 -13.56 -12.15
CA ALA A 387 -5.95 -12.59 -11.05
C ALA A 387 -7.43 -12.28 -10.72
N GLN A 388 -8.29 -12.17 -11.74
CA GLN A 388 -9.74 -12.00 -11.57
C GLN A 388 -10.44 -13.26 -11.05
N LEU A 389 -9.92 -14.46 -11.33
CA LEU A 389 -10.48 -15.74 -10.85
C LEU A 389 -10.07 -16.04 -9.41
N ASP A 390 -8.82 -15.77 -9.02
CA ASP A 390 -8.35 -15.86 -7.64
C ASP A 390 -9.12 -14.88 -6.74
N GLU A 391 -9.52 -13.72 -7.27
CA GLU A 391 -10.42 -12.78 -6.60
C GLU A 391 -11.78 -13.40 -6.26
N LYS A 392 -12.38 -14.20 -7.14
CA LYS A 392 -13.69 -14.85 -6.89
C LYS A 392 -13.61 -15.96 -5.82
N LYS A 393 -12.42 -16.42 -5.48
CA LYS A 393 -12.17 -17.42 -4.41
C LYS A 393 -11.82 -16.78 -3.07
N SER A 394 -11.55 -15.47 -3.03
CA SER A 394 -11.28 -14.75 -1.77
C SER A 394 -12.56 -14.67 -0.93
N PRO A 395 -12.53 -15.01 0.37
CA PRO A 395 -13.72 -15.04 1.24
C PRO A 395 -14.47 -13.70 1.39
N ASN A 396 -13.91 -12.59 0.89
CA ASN A 396 -14.39 -11.24 1.15
C ASN A 396 -15.76 -10.89 0.52
N GLN A 397 -16.36 -11.74 -0.32
CA GLN A 397 -17.76 -11.56 -0.74
C GLN A 397 -18.80 -12.19 0.21
N LEU A 398 -18.40 -12.99 1.21
CA LEU A 398 -19.32 -13.63 2.17
C LEU A 398 -19.77 -12.71 3.33
N ASN A 399 -19.09 -11.57 3.56
CA ASN A 399 -19.17 -10.87 4.85
C ASN A 399 -20.28 -9.80 5.03
N LYS A 400 -21.26 -9.68 4.12
CA LYS A 400 -22.40 -8.75 4.33
C LYS A 400 -23.56 -9.33 5.17
N LYS A 401 -23.44 -10.55 5.71
CA LYS A 401 -24.53 -11.27 6.38
C LYS A 401 -24.08 -12.00 7.66
N VAL A 402 -23.22 -11.41 8.48
CA VAL A 402 -22.80 -12.02 9.76
C VAL A 402 -22.77 -10.93 10.84
N PRO A 403 -23.27 -11.16 12.06
CA PRO A 403 -23.12 -10.21 13.16
C PRO A 403 -21.66 -10.05 13.61
N TYR A 404 -21.30 -8.86 14.09
CA TYR A 404 -19.92 -8.54 14.46
C TYR A 404 -19.81 -7.47 15.56
N LEU A 405 -18.66 -7.42 16.21
CA LEU A 405 -18.25 -6.29 17.05
C LEU A 405 -17.40 -5.31 16.26
N ALA A 406 -17.68 -4.03 16.37
CA ALA A 406 -16.83 -2.95 15.85
C ALA A 406 -16.27 -2.12 17.00
N ASN A 407 -14.97 -1.83 17.02
CA ASN A 407 -14.38 -1.06 18.12
C ASN A 407 -14.83 0.42 18.09
N LEU A 408 -14.85 1.06 19.26
CA LEU A 408 -14.99 2.51 19.40
C LEU A 408 -13.71 3.08 20.02
N ASN A 409 -13.27 4.22 19.52
CA ASN A 409 -12.04 4.88 19.94
C ASN A 409 -12.26 6.40 20.09
N GLU A 410 -11.52 7.00 21.04
CA GLU A 410 -11.53 8.45 21.28
C GLU A 410 -11.17 9.25 20.02
N ASP A 411 -10.28 8.72 19.17
CA ASP A 411 -10.12 9.22 17.82
C ASP A 411 -11.25 8.66 16.92
N PRO A 412 -12.15 9.51 16.39
CA PRO A 412 -13.23 9.04 15.51
C PRO A 412 -12.72 8.30 14.27
N MET A 413 -11.47 8.56 13.82
CA MET A 413 -10.86 7.89 12.68
C MET A 413 -10.41 6.45 12.99
N LEU A 414 -10.31 6.08 14.27
CA LEU A 414 -9.96 4.74 14.73
C LEU A 414 -11.18 3.93 15.21
N SER A 415 -12.37 4.52 15.19
CA SER A 415 -13.64 3.84 15.45
C SER A 415 -14.11 3.06 14.21
N TYR A 416 -14.75 1.91 14.42
CA TYR A 416 -15.23 0.98 13.39
C TYR A 416 -14.13 0.43 12.48
N VAL A 417 -12.90 0.33 13.00
CA VAL A 417 -11.72 -0.12 12.25
C VAL A 417 -11.41 -1.59 12.53
N ILE A 418 -11.58 -2.03 13.78
CA ILE A 418 -11.42 -3.41 14.21
C ILE A 418 -12.81 -4.06 14.21
N LEU A 419 -12.97 -5.07 13.36
CA LEU A 419 -14.20 -5.83 13.22
C LEU A 419 -13.96 -7.29 13.62
N HIS A 420 -14.76 -7.79 14.57
CA HIS A 420 -14.75 -9.20 14.97
C HIS A 420 -16.06 -9.85 14.54
N TYR A 421 -16.02 -10.58 13.42
CA TYR A 421 -17.17 -11.31 12.88
C TYR A 421 -17.41 -12.62 13.62
N PHE A 422 -18.68 -12.94 13.86
CA PHE A 422 -19.08 -14.16 14.55
C PHE A 422 -19.29 -15.30 13.56
N ASN A 423 -18.20 -15.97 13.21
CA ASN A 423 -18.21 -17.05 12.20
C ASN A 423 -18.38 -18.45 12.82
N THR A 424 -18.55 -18.53 14.14
CA THR A 424 -18.66 -19.76 14.93
C THR A 424 -19.80 -19.63 15.93
N ASP A 425 -20.32 -20.76 16.40
CA ASP A 425 -21.40 -20.79 17.40
C ASP A 425 -20.96 -20.24 18.76
N GLU A 426 -19.64 -20.17 18.99
CA GLU A 426 -19.06 -19.64 20.21
C GLU A 426 -17.81 -18.81 19.88
N VAL A 427 -17.74 -17.60 20.44
CA VAL A 427 -16.61 -16.66 20.30
C VAL A 427 -16.13 -16.32 21.71
N THR A 428 -14.93 -16.75 22.06
CA THR A 428 -14.34 -16.49 23.39
C THR A 428 -13.52 -15.21 23.38
N ILE A 429 -13.57 -14.46 24.47
CA ILE A 429 -12.88 -13.17 24.65
C ILE A 429 -12.04 -13.26 25.92
N GLY A 430 -10.76 -12.92 25.83
CA GLY A 430 -9.84 -13.06 26.96
C GLY A 430 -8.43 -12.60 26.65
N SER A 431 -7.52 -12.67 27.62
CA SER A 431 -6.13 -12.23 27.44
C SER A 431 -5.24 -13.29 26.77
N ARG A 432 -5.63 -14.58 26.80
CA ARG A 432 -4.91 -15.69 26.16
C ARG A 432 -5.90 -16.75 25.68
N ASN A 433 -5.46 -17.56 24.71
CA ASN A 433 -6.17 -18.75 24.21
C ASN A 433 -7.67 -18.51 23.88
N SER A 434 -7.99 -17.32 23.37
CA SER A 434 -9.37 -16.88 23.08
C SER A 434 -9.52 -16.49 21.61
N THR A 435 -10.74 -16.59 21.06
CA THR A 435 -11.03 -16.17 19.67
C THR A 435 -10.72 -14.69 19.46
N ILE A 436 -11.06 -13.85 20.44
CA ILE A 436 -10.73 -12.43 20.50
C ILE A 436 -9.78 -12.22 21.69
N CYS A 437 -8.50 -12.00 21.40
CA CYS A 437 -7.51 -11.69 22.41
C CYS A 437 -7.49 -10.18 22.72
N LEU A 438 -7.80 -9.81 23.96
CA LEU A 438 -7.75 -8.42 24.45
C LEU A 438 -6.70 -8.29 25.54
N TYR A 439 -5.86 -7.25 25.46
CA TYR A 439 -4.83 -6.97 26.45
C TYR A 439 -5.11 -5.65 27.17
N GLY A 440 -5.03 -5.65 28.50
CA GLY A 440 -5.25 -4.44 29.28
C GLY A 440 -5.61 -4.72 30.74
N LEU A 441 -5.63 -3.67 31.55
CA LEU A 441 -6.00 -3.76 32.97
C LEU A 441 -7.42 -4.31 33.12
N ASN A 442 -7.58 -5.30 34.00
CA ASN A 442 -8.83 -5.99 34.29
C ASN A 442 -9.44 -6.78 33.10
N ILE A 443 -8.60 -7.32 32.21
CA ILE A 443 -9.02 -8.38 31.27
C ILE A 443 -8.52 -9.73 31.80
N LEU A 444 -9.44 -10.67 32.03
CA LEU A 444 -9.13 -12.01 32.51
C LEU A 444 -8.62 -12.92 31.37
N GLU A 445 -8.03 -14.06 31.72
CA GLU A 445 -7.66 -15.09 30.73
C GLU A 445 -8.88 -15.59 29.97
N ARG A 446 -9.99 -15.84 30.67
CA ARG A 446 -11.33 -16.03 30.11
C ARG A 446 -12.22 -14.90 30.61
N HIS A 447 -12.48 -13.92 29.78
CA HIS A 447 -13.17 -12.69 30.17
C HIS A 447 -14.65 -12.72 29.81
N ALA A 448 -14.99 -13.14 28.59
CA ALA A 448 -16.37 -13.26 28.15
C ALA A 448 -16.51 -14.33 27.08
N THR A 449 -17.74 -14.78 26.89
CA THR A 449 -18.10 -15.65 25.78
C THR A 449 -19.31 -15.06 25.08
N ILE A 450 -19.26 -14.97 23.75
CA ILE A 450 -20.41 -14.67 22.92
C ILE A 450 -20.87 -15.97 22.29
N ARG A 451 -22.11 -16.38 22.57
CA ARG A 451 -22.69 -17.64 22.11
C ARG A 451 -23.88 -17.39 21.20
N SER A 452 -23.95 -18.15 20.12
CA SER A 452 -25.10 -18.20 19.22
C SER A 452 -26.30 -18.79 19.96
N ILE A 453 -27.42 -18.05 19.99
CA ILE A 453 -28.72 -18.55 20.47
C ILE A 453 -29.42 -19.27 19.31
N ASP A 454 -29.36 -18.66 18.13
CA ASP A 454 -29.87 -19.19 16.86
C ASP A 454 -29.09 -18.56 15.69
N SER A 455 -29.50 -18.83 14.45
CA SER A 455 -28.79 -18.38 13.25
C SER A 455 -28.48 -16.87 13.18
N TYR A 456 -29.15 -16.02 13.96
CA TYR A 456 -29.00 -14.57 13.89
C TYR A 456 -28.88 -13.85 15.23
N ARG A 457 -29.12 -14.50 16.37
CA ARG A 457 -29.11 -13.87 17.71
C ARG A 457 -28.00 -14.44 18.57
N TYR A 458 -27.36 -13.56 19.35
CA TYR A 458 -26.21 -13.90 20.18
C TYR A 458 -26.40 -13.43 21.62
N GLU A 459 -25.89 -14.23 22.55
CA GLU A 459 -25.83 -13.93 23.98
C GLU A 459 -24.40 -13.61 24.39
N LEU A 460 -24.21 -12.56 25.18
CA LEU A 460 -22.95 -12.25 25.85
C LEU A 460 -23.00 -12.77 27.28
N ILE A 461 -22.02 -13.60 27.64
CA ILE A 461 -21.90 -14.28 28.92
C ILE A 461 -20.60 -13.86 29.58
N ALA A 462 -20.64 -13.43 30.85
CA ALA A 462 -19.45 -13.22 31.66
C ALA A 462 -18.81 -14.58 31.99
N ALA A 463 -17.54 -14.78 31.64
CA ALA A 463 -16.93 -16.10 31.71
C ALA A 463 -16.55 -16.52 33.15
N GLU A 464 -16.10 -15.57 33.97
CA GLU A 464 -15.62 -15.85 35.34
C GLU A 464 -16.02 -14.74 36.34
N PRO A 465 -16.13 -15.05 37.65
CA PRO A 465 -16.27 -14.05 38.70
C PRO A 465 -15.14 -13.01 38.63
N GLY A 466 -15.48 -11.74 38.48
CA GLY A 466 -14.51 -10.65 38.30
C GLY A 466 -14.36 -10.17 36.85
N SER A 467 -15.05 -10.79 35.89
CA SER A 467 -15.15 -10.31 34.51
C SER A 467 -15.81 -8.93 34.48
N LYS A 468 -15.01 -7.87 34.36
CA LYS A 468 -15.52 -6.50 34.26
C LYS A 468 -16.07 -6.28 32.87
N ILE A 469 -17.38 -6.40 32.72
CA ILE A 469 -18.10 -6.19 31.46
C ILE A 469 -19.24 -5.22 31.72
N LYS A 470 -19.41 -4.25 30.82
CA LYS A 470 -20.61 -3.42 30.79
C LYS A 470 -21.30 -3.48 29.46
N VAL A 471 -22.63 -3.47 29.48
CA VAL A 471 -23.48 -3.35 28.30
C VAL A 471 -24.35 -2.12 28.49
N ASN A 472 -24.29 -1.18 27.55
CA ASN A 472 -25.06 0.07 27.55
C ASN A 472 -24.89 0.88 28.85
N GLY A 473 -23.68 0.85 29.42
CA GLY A 473 -23.34 1.56 30.66
C GLY A 473 -23.50 0.78 31.97
N TYR A 474 -24.26 -0.33 31.96
CA TYR A 474 -24.56 -1.13 33.15
C TYR A 474 -23.68 -2.37 33.26
N ASN A 475 -23.34 -2.79 34.49
CA ASN A 475 -22.56 -4.01 34.70
C ASN A 475 -23.34 -5.25 34.25
N LEU A 476 -22.68 -6.15 33.54
CA LEU A 476 -23.26 -7.43 33.16
C LEU A 476 -23.26 -8.39 34.36
N ASN A 477 -24.45 -8.89 34.73
CA ASN A 477 -24.63 -9.91 35.77
C ASN A 477 -25.06 -11.23 35.12
N GLY A 478 -24.13 -12.18 34.98
CA GLY A 478 -24.40 -13.46 34.31
C GLY A 478 -24.33 -13.32 32.79
N SER A 479 -25.49 -13.27 32.14
CA SER A 479 -25.59 -13.17 30.67
C SER A 479 -26.63 -12.16 30.22
N THR A 480 -26.50 -11.69 28.97
CA THR A 480 -27.50 -10.84 28.33
C THR A 480 -27.55 -11.08 26.83
N GLN A 481 -28.74 -11.02 26.26
CA GLN A 481 -28.91 -11.10 24.81
C GLN A 481 -28.46 -9.78 24.16
N LEU A 482 -27.57 -9.88 23.18
CA LEU A 482 -27.08 -8.71 22.46
C LEU A 482 -28.10 -8.23 21.42
N ARG A 483 -28.34 -6.92 21.39
CA ARG A 483 -29.21 -6.23 20.43
C ARG A 483 -28.40 -5.32 19.53
N HIS A 484 -28.89 -5.10 18.31
CA HIS A 484 -28.23 -4.22 17.34
C HIS A 484 -27.93 -2.86 17.97
N LYS A 485 -26.69 -2.41 17.82
CA LYS A 485 -26.07 -1.21 18.41
C LYS A 485 -25.72 -1.27 19.88
N ASP A 486 -25.77 -2.40 20.58
CA ASP A 486 -25.32 -2.48 21.97
C ASP A 486 -23.86 -2.04 22.16
N ARG A 487 -23.60 -1.17 23.14
CA ARG A 487 -22.26 -0.71 23.51
C ARG A 487 -21.71 -1.64 24.57
N ILE A 488 -20.59 -2.28 24.29
CA ILE A 488 -19.98 -3.26 25.18
C ILE A 488 -18.60 -2.77 25.60
N LEU A 489 -18.36 -2.68 26.90
CA LEU A 489 -17.05 -2.39 27.47
C LEU A 489 -16.47 -3.65 28.11
N PHE A 490 -15.31 -4.09 27.64
CA PHE A 490 -14.51 -5.12 28.29
C PHE A 490 -13.37 -4.50 29.10
N GLY A 491 -13.26 -4.87 30.38
CA GLY A 491 -12.24 -4.35 31.29
C GLY A 491 -12.40 -2.84 31.49
N ALA A 492 -11.30 -2.10 31.34
CA ALA A 492 -11.29 -0.64 31.52
C ALA A 492 -11.42 0.16 30.21
N ASN A 493 -10.89 -0.36 29.09
CA ASN A 493 -10.58 0.47 27.91
C ASN A 493 -11.14 -0.07 26.58
N HIS A 494 -11.66 -1.29 26.55
CA HIS A 494 -12.05 -1.95 25.30
C HIS A 494 -13.52 -1.72 25.01
N VAL A 495 -13.84 -0.63 24.32
CA VAL A 495 -15.21 -0.26 23.95
C VAL A 495 -15.52 -0.76 22.55
N TYR A 496 -16.64 -1.46 22.41
CA TYR A 496 -17.16 -1.97 21.15
C TYR A 496 -18.64 -1.63 20.98
N VAL A 497 -19.10 -1.64 19.74
CA VAL A 497 -20.52 -1.65 19.38
C VAL A 497 -20.82 -2.96 18.66
N TYR A 498 -21.88 -3.64 19.10
CA TYR A 498 -22.37 -4.83 18.45
C TYR A 498 -23.29 -4.45 17.28
N LEU A 499 -23.02 -4.99 16.10
CA LEU A 499 -23.79 -4.76 14.90
C LEU A 499 -24.33 -6.08 14.36
N ASN A 500 -25.65 -6.16 14.27
CA ASN A 500 -26.37 -7.29 13.71
C ASN A 500 -27.14 -6.86 12.44
N PRO A 501 -26.65 -7.21 11.24
CA PRO A 501 -27.31 -6.85 9.98
C PRO A 501 -28.72 -7.44 9.79
N PHE A 502 -29.08 -8.49 10.53
CA PHE A 502 -30.39 -9.14 10.41
C PHE A 502 -31.48 -8.45 11.22
N ASN A 503 -31.09 -7.69 12.25
CA ASN A 503 -31.99 -7.08 13.21
C ASN A 503 -31.75 -5.55 13.33
N GLU A 504 -31.49 -4.86 12.22
CA GLU A 504 -31.28 -3.39 12.21
C GLU A 504 -32.48 -2.62 12.81
N LYS A 505 -33.69 -3.21 12.79
CA LYS A 505 -34.93 -2.65 13.35
C LYS A 505 -35.07 -2.80 14.87
N ASP A 506 -34.24 -3.60 15.51
CA ASP A 506 -34.29 -3.84 16.97
C ASP A 506 -33.55 -2.77 17.77
N ALA A 507 -32.93 -1.79 17.09
CA ALA A 507 -32.33 -0.63 17.74
C ALA A 507 -33.40 0.24 18.40
N SER A 508 -33.12 0.73 19.61
CA SER A 508 -33.98 1.74 20.25
C SER A 508 -34.11 2.98 19.34
N PRO A 509 -35.33 3.52 19.13
CA PRO A 509 -35.55 4.67 18.25
C PRO A 509 -34.80 5.93 18.69
N ASP A 510 -34.40 6.01 19.97
CA ASP A 510 -33.66 7.14 20.53
C ASP A 510 -32.14 7.08 20.30
N LEU A 511 -31.64 6.00 19.66
CA LEU A 511 -30.21 5.85 19.39
C LEU A 511 -29.81 6.57 18.09
N PRO A 512 -28.63 7.23 18.08
CA PRO A 512 -28.14 7.87 16.86
C PRO A 512 -27.88 6.83 15.75
N SER A 513 -27.91 7.28 14.50
CA SER A 513 -27.68 6.43 13.34
C SER A 513 -26.30 5.76 13.37
N ILE A 514 -25.31 6.43 13.97
CA ILE A 514 -23.96 5.94 14.24
C ILE A 514 -23.67 6.09 15.73
N ILE A 515 -23.07 5.07 16.33
CA ILE A 515 -22.63 5.13 17.73
C ILE A 515 -21.19 5.66 17.76
N THR A 516 -20.96 6.81 18.39
CA THR A 516 -19.61 7.35 18.57
C THR A 516 -19.02 6.91 19.90
N TRP A 517 -17.69 6.99 20.02
CA TRP A 517 -17.02 6.77 21.31
C TRP A 517 -17.50 7.76 22.38
N GLU A 518 -17.67 9.04 22.01
CA GLU A 518 -18.17 10.08 22.90
C GLU A 518 -19.58 9.76 23.42
N PHE A 519 -20.46 9.29 22.54
CA PHE A 519 -21.80 8.85 22.93
C PHE A 519 -21.73 7.69 23.93
N ALA A 520 -20.95 6.64 23.60
CA ALA A 520 -20.78 5.48 24.46
C ALA A 520 -20.20 5.86 25.84
N GLN A 521 -19.24 6.78 25.89
CA GLN A 521 -18.65 7.26 27.15
C GLN A 521 -19.62 8.12 27.97
N LYS A 522 -20.37 9.02 27.32
CA LYS A 522 -21.42 9.80 27.99
C LYS A 522 -22.48 8.87 28.60
N GLU A 523 -22.87 7.82 27.88
CA GLU A 523 -23.80 6.81 28.38
C GLU A 523 -23.24 6.05 29.60
N ILE A 524 -21.99 5.57 29.51
CA ILE A 524 -21.31 4.90 30.63
C ILE A 524 -21.16 5.83 31.85
N ALA A 525 -20.92 7.13 31.64
CA ALA A 525 -20.83 8.12 32.70
C ALA A 525 -22.20 8.45 33.33
N LYS A 526 -23.24 8.57 32.51
CA LYS A 526 -24.61 8.81 32.95
C LYS A 526 -25.16 7.64 33.78
N ALA A 527 -24.87 6.40 33.36
CA ALA A 527 -25.21 5.19 34.13
C ALA A 527 -24.51 5.12 35.51
N LYS A 528 -23.43 5.88 35.71
CA LYS A 528 -22.74 6.07 37.00
C LYS A 528 -23.24 7.27 37.81
N GLY A 529 -24.19 8.06 37.30
CA GLY A 529 -24.73 9.24 37.99
C GLY A 529 -23.97 10.56 37.78
N TYR A 530 -23.06 10.64 36.80
CA TYR A 530 -22.34 11.88 36.46
C TYR A 530 -22.97 12.59 35.24
N SER A 531 -23.39 13.85 35.39
CA SER A 531 -23.90 14.69 34.30
C SER A 531 -22.76 15.50 33.63
N LEU A 532 -22.38 15.13 32.41
CA LEU A 532 -21.51 15.97 31.55
C LEU A 532 -22.39 16.92 30.71
N GLY A 533 -22.08 18.22 30.77
CA GLY A 533 -22.80 19.28 30.06
C GLY A 533 -22.81 19.11 28.54
N ASN A 534 -23.96 19.44 27.93
CA ASN A 534 -24.19 19.40 26.49
C ASN A 534 -23.28 20.39 25.76
N ASN A 535 -22.37 19.89 24.93
CA ASN A 535 -21.73 20.64 23.85
C ASN A 535 -21.48 19.71 22.67
N LEU A 536 -22.48 19.59 21.79
CA LEU A 536 -22.31 19.27 20.38
C LEU A 536 -23.25 20.22 19.64
N THR A 537 -22.70 21.07 18.77
CA THR A 537 -23.51 21.82 17.81
C THR A 537 -24.01 20.83 16.76
N ILE A 538 -25.32 20.86 16.50
CA ILE A 538 -26.09 20.03 15.53
C ILE A 538 -25.33 19.78 14.21
N GLU A 539 -24.50 20.73 13.79
CA GLU A 539 -23.64 20.68 12.61
C GLU A 539 -22.59 19.52 12.61
N GLN A 540 -22.07 19.12 13.77
CA GLN A 540 -21.07 18.04 13.87
C GLN A 540 -21.71 16.64 13.74
N GLU A 541 -22.92 16.46 14.28
CA GLU A 541 -23.69 15.24 14.09
C GLU A 541 -24.13 15.08 12.63
N GLU A 542 -24.55 16.17 11.97
CA GLU A 542 -24.90 16.14 10.54
C GLU A 542 -23.72 15.76 9.63
N ILE A 543 -22.51 16.23 9.94
CA ILE A 543 -21.30 15.90 9.16
C ILE A 543 -20.96 14.41 9.29
N GLN A 544 -21.06 13.84 10.49
CA GLN A 544 -20.79 12.41 10.71
C GLN A 544 -21.84 11.51 10.05
N ILE A 545 -23.12 11.90 10.11
CA ILE A 545 -24.23 11.22 9.41
C ILE A 545 -24.01 11.25 7.89
N LYS A 546 -23.56 12.39 7.33
CA LYS A 546 -23.20 12.50 5.90
C LYS A 546 -22.02 11.60 5.51
N ILE A 547 -21.02 11.43 6.38
CA ILE A 547 -19.86 10.57 6.12
C ILE A 547 -20.26 9.08 6.10
N PHE A 548 -21.12 8.64 7.02
CA PHE A 548 -21.58 7.25 7.09
C PHE A 548 -22.59 6.90 6.00
N ASN A 549 -23.57 7.76 5.73
CA ASN A 549 -24.55 7.52 4.66
C ASN A 549 -23.86 7.41 3.29
N LYS A 550 -22.76 8.14 3.08
CA LYS A 550 -21.96 8.05 1.86
C LYS A 550 -21.15 6.75 1.75
N LYS A 551 -20.74 6.15 2.89
CA LYS A 551 -20.17 4.79 2.92
C LYS A 551 -21.23 3.74 2.57
N LYS A 552 -22.44 3.84 3.14
CA LYS A 552 -23.56 2.92 2.87
C LYS A 552 -24.09 3.05 1.42
N GLU A 553 -24.13 4.26 0.86
CA GLU A 553 -24.53 4.48 -0.55
C GLU A 553 -23.55 3.87 -1.57
N ASN A 554 -22.25 3.96 -1.33
CA ASN A 554 -21.24 3.33 -2.20
C ASN A 554 -21.35 1.79 -2.19
N GLU A 555 -21.75 1.22 -1.05
CA GLU A 555 -22.04 -0.22 -0.93
C GLU A 555 -23.37 -0.65 -1.57
N THR A 556 -24.36 0.25 -1.64
CA THR A 556 -25.71 -0.05 -2.16
C THR A 556 -25.81 0.19 -3.67
N LYS A 557 -25.06 1.17 -4.23
CA LYS A 557 -25.00 1.43 -5.68
C LYS A 557 -24.33 0.28 -6.47
N GLN A 558 -23.49 -0.52 -5.83
CA GLN A 558 -22.96 -1.76 -6.41
C GLN A 558 -24.04 -2.85 -6.62
N ILE A 559 -25.19 -2.77 -5.94
CA ILE A 559 -26.22 -3.83 -5.97
C ILE A 559 -27.31 -3.54 -7.02
N LYS A 560 -27.61 -2.26 -7.31
CA LYS A 560 -28.67 -1.89 -8.28
C LYS A 560 -28.32 -2.14 -9.75
N PHE A 561 -27.06 -2.39 -10.09
CA PHE A 561 -26.64 -2.73 -11.47
C PHE A 561 -26.60 -4.24 -11.76
N LEU A 562 -27.01 -5.09 -10.81
CA LEU A 562 -26.97 -6.56 -10.95
C LEU A 562 -28.33 -7.25 -11.08
N PHE A 563 -29.45 -6.51 -11.09
CA PHE A 563 -30.77 -7.11 -11.33
C PHE A 563 -31.69 -6.15 -12.09
N LEU A 564 -31.58 -6.16 -13.42
CA LEU A 564 -32.69 -6.03 -14.36
C LEU A 564 -32.35 -6.97 -15.55
N PRO A 565 -33.33 -7.67 -16.14
CA PRO A 565 -33.10 -8.67 -17.19
C PRO A 565 -32.45 -8.08 -18.45
#